data_AF-A0AAW8BPH4-F1
#
_entry.id   AF-A0AAW8BPH4-F1
#
_cell.length_a   1.000
_cell.length_b   1.000
_cell.length_c   1.000
_cell.angle_alpha   90.00
_cell.angle_beta   90.00
_cell.angle_gamma   90.00
#
_symmetry.space_group_name_H-M   'P 1'
#
loop_
_entity.id
_entity.type
_entity.pdbx_description
1 polymer ?
#
loop_
_entity_poly.entity_id
_entity_poly.type
_entity_poly.pdbx_seq_one_letter_code
_entity_poly.pdbx_strand_id
1 'polypeptide(L)'
;MVDEGSCTWVTVPGTDVSLQIQNGQPLQILRAFAADFNAEVEPLRDADSACWTPGNSVADSNHLSGTAMDLNWNSHPFQIADAGFDQAKRAKVRELLNWYEGTIFWGNDWSDPKDAMHFQLASLANGGNINTYGNPFVDDFINRKIRPDGFSARRGSTPAAPSVLTVPLVQNANGTWTSPNPAWAHLIMRESSGNPTIIQQIIDVNSGGNEAEGLFQITPRTWRANNGTEFAPSARFATPQQQAIVAARIFTRNPSGSDWGAGLPGREDPKQLAAGLVPLTTPATKGPLMALTDDEQTELLTKVRYIFDQLGPKHPDWGPDSSMGAYPNGDEMTFRDGVAEQKRDVEKLLAAITAPGVAVVVLQQPADK
;
A
#
# COMPACT_ATOMS: atom_id res chain seq x y z
N MET A 1 -6.49 25.23 15.30
CA MET A 1 -5.76 24.46 16.33
C MET A 1 -6.23 23.02 16.31
N VAL A 2 -5.35 22.07 16.61
CA VAL A 2 -5.65 20.63 16.72
C VAL A 2 -4.97 20.04 17.95
N ASP A 3 -5.47 18.89 18.42
CA ASP A 3 -4.85 18.12 19.49
C ASP A 3 -3.68 17.27 18.99
N GLU A 4 -2.90 16.72 19.93
CA GLU A 4 -1.74 15.88 19.64
C GLU A 4 -2.09 14.65 18.77
N GLY A 5 -3.24 14.03 19.04
CA GLY A 5 -3.69 12.82 18.32
C GLY A 5 -4.09 13.09 16.87
N SER A 6 -4.28 14.36 16.51
CA SER A 6 -4.47 14.78 15.12
C SER A 6 -3.15 14.90 14.34
N CYS A 7 -2.01 14.64 14.97
CA CYS A 7 -0.68 14.72 14.36
C CYS A 7 0.07 13.38 14.42
N THR A 8 1.01 13.18 13.50
CA THR A 8 1.91 12.02 13.47
C THR A 8 3.36 12.47 13.52
N TRP A 9 4.15 11.82 14.37
CA TRP A 9 5.61 11.91 14.33
C TRP A 9 6.14 11.25 13.05
N VAL A 10 6.95 11.99 12.30
CA VAL A 10 7.65 11.49 11.13
C VAL A 10 9.11 11.86 11.18
N THR A 11 9.97 10.90 10.85
CA THR A 11 11.36 11.20 10.48
C THR A 11 11.37 11.77 9.07
N VAL A 12 11.93 12.97 8.90
CA VAL A 12 12.04 13.65 7.61
C VAL A 12 12.95 12.83 6.70
N PRO A 13 12.46 12.39 5.53
CA PRO A 13 13.23 11.55 4.63
C PRO A 13 14.60 12.15 4.28
N GLY A 14 15.66 11.33 4.38
CA GLY A 14 17.04 11.75 4.13
C GLY A 14 17.73 12.41 5.32
N THR A 15 17.13 12.37 6.52
CA THR A 15 17.68 12.90 7.78
C THR A 15 17.28 12.03 8.96
N ASP A 16 17.82 12.34 10.14
CA ASP A 16 17.37 11.80 11.43
C ASP A 16 16.42 12.76 12.18
N VAL A 17 15.97 13.85 11.53
CA VAL A 17 15.12 14.87 12.14
C VAL A 17 13.67 14.42 12.19
N SER A 18 13.03 14.56 13.35
CA SER A 18 11.65 14.18 13.57
C SER A 18 10.75 15.39 13.73
N LEU A 19 9.63 15.41 13.00
CA LEU A 19 8.62 16.47 13.07
C LEU A 19 7.26 15.84 13.40
N GLN A 20 6.49 16.48 14.29
CA GLN A 20 5.11 16.11 14.56
C GLN A 20 4.18 16.95 13.69
N ILE A 21 3.57 16.35 12.67
CA ILE A 21 2.83 17.08 11.62
C ILE A 21 1.36 16.65 11.63
N GLN A 22 0.44 17.59 11.39
CA GLN A 22 -0.99 17.26 11.27
C GLN A 22 -1.24 16.25 10.15
N ASN A 23 -2.08 15.24 10.44
CA ASN A 23 -2.44 14.19 9.50
C ASN A 23 -3.13 14.75 8.24
N GLY A 24 -3.03 14.02 7.12
CA GLY A 24 -3.66 14.37 5.85
C GLY A 24 -2.74 15.18 4.92
N GLN A 25 -3.29 16.21 4.27
CA GLN A 25 -2.54 17.08 3.35
C GLN A 25 -1.29 17.74 4.00
N PRO A 26 -1.34 18.25 5.26
CA PRO A 26 -0.16 18.85 5.88
C PRO A 26 1.00 17.87 6.00
N LEU A 27 0.74 16.66 6.48
CA LEU A 27 1.73 15.59 6.59
C LEU A 27 2.43 15.31 5.25
N GLN A 28 1.67 15.24 4.17
CA GLN A 28 2.23 14.92 2.85
C GLN A 28 3.12 16.04 2.30
N ILE A 29 2.67 17.29 2.43
CA ILE A 29 3.37 18.45 1.83
C ILE A 29 4.56 18.88 2.69
N LEU A 30 4.35 19.06 4.00
CA LEU A 30 5.36 19.60 4.91
C LEU A 30 6.54 18.63 5.07
N ARG A 31 6.28 17.31 5.17
CA ARG A 31 7.34 16.29 5.22
C ARG A 31 8.23 16.32 3.97
N ALA A 32 7.62 16.39 2.79
CA ALA A 32 8.36 16.44 1.54
C ALA A 32 9.14 17.74 1.40
N PHE A 33 8.55 18.87 1.80
CA PHE A 33 9.22 20.16 1.76
C PHE A 33 10.44 20.19 2.67
N ALA A 34 10.34 19.66 3.89
CA ALA A 34 11.46 19.54 4.81
C ALA A 34 12.59 18.67 4.25
N ALA A 35 12.26 17.56 3.57
CA ALA A 35 13.25 16.70 2.91
C ALA A 35 13.96 17.41 1.75
N ASP A 36 13.24 18.25 0.99
CA ASP A 36 13.82 19.05 -0.08
C ASP A 36 14.70 20.18 0.46
N PHE A 37 14.22 20.89 1.49
CA PHE A 37 15.00 21.91 2.21
C PHE A 37 16.32 21.32 2.72
N ASN A 38 16.27 20.15 3.38
CA ASN A 38 17.44 19.49 3.95
C ASN A 38 18.59 19.30 2.95
N ALA A 39 18.26 18.88 1.72
CA ALA A 39 19.31 18.53 0.76
C ALA A 39 19.59 19.61 -0.30
N GLU A 40 18.72 20.60 -0.48
CA GLU A 40 18.94 21.68 -1.46
C GLU A 40 19.28 23.04 -0.83
N VAL A 41 18.86 23.28 0.42
CA VAL A 41 19.06 24.57 1.10
C VAL A 41 20.15 24.44 2.16
N GLU A 42 19.92 23.59 3.17
CA GLU A 42 20.91 23.22 4.18
C GLU A 42 20.45 22.03 5.03
N PRO A 43 21.37 21.24 5.61
CA PRO A 43 21.00 20.09 6.45
C PRO A 43 20.16 20.47 7.67
N LEU A 44 19.10 19.71 7.92
CA LEU A 44 18.25 19.87 9.10
C LEU A 44 18.91 19.29 10.35
N ARG A 45 18.52 19.84 11.49
CA ARG A 45 18.95 19.40 12.82
C ARG A 45 17.74 19.23 13.73
N ASP A 46 17.69 18.08 14.40
CA ASP A 46 16.55 17.68 15.22
C ASP A 46 16.35 18.59 16.44
N ALA A 47 17.46 18.93 17.10
CA ALA A 47 17.44 19.77 18.31
C ALA A 47 16.92 21.20 18.08
N ASP A 48 16.88 21.66 16.83
CA ASP A 48 16.36 22.98 16.48
C ASP A 48 15.44 23.01 15.26
N SER A 49 14.62 21.97 15.10
CA SER A 49 13.50 21.95 14.15
C SER A 49 12.23 21.36 14.77
N ALA A 50 11.07 21.94 14.49
CA ALA A 50 9.79 21.48 15.06
C ALA A 50 8.59 21.86 14.18
N CYS A 51 7.45 21.20 14.37
CA CYS A 51 6.21 21.46 13.62
C CYS A 51 5.03 21.75 14.57
N TRP A 52 4.25 20.76 14.99
CA TRP A 52 3.16 20.98 15.93
C TRP A 52 3.68 21.27 17.35
N THR A 53 2.98 22.16 18.05
CA THR A 53 3.21 22.44 19.48
C THR A 53 1.88 22.50 20.23
N PRO A 54 1.78 21.94 21.44
CA PRO A 54 0.54 21.99 22.24
C PRO A 54 0.18 23.40 22.73
N GLY A 55 1.13 24.32 22.74
CA GLY A 55 0.95 25.71 23.12
C GLY A 55 1.94 26.62 22.38
N ASN A 56 1.57 27.88 22.21
CA ASN A 56 2.37 28.88 21.53
C ASN A 56 2.09 30.26 22.14
N SER A 57 3.07 31.17 22.10
CA SER A 57 2.88 32.56 22.55
C SER A 57 2.00 33.38 21.60
N VAL A 58 1.83 32.92 20.35
CA VAL A 58 0.94 33.49 19.34
C VAL A 58 -0.31 32.60 19.22
N ALA A 59 -1.46 33.13 19.62
CA ALA A 59 -2.69 32.36 19.81
C ALA A 59 -3.30 31.78 18.53
N ASP A 60 -3.02 32.40 17.38
CA ASP A 60 -3.46 31.99 16.04
C ASP A 60 -2.32 31.37 15.22
N SER A 61 -1.22 30.97 15.87
CA SER A 61 -0.09 30.33 15.21
C SER A 61 -0.47 29.02 14.52
N ASN A 62 0.02 28.84 13.30
CA ASN A 62 -0.13 27.60 12.54
C ASN A 62 0.62 26.40 13.16
N HIS A 63 1.53 26.63 14.11
CA HIS A 63 2.11 25.54 14.92
C HIS A 63 1.03 24.84 15.76
N LEU A 64 0.03 25.58 16.24
CA LEU A 64 -1.08 25.02 17.03
C LEU A 64 -2.01 24.12 16.19
N SER A 65 -1.98 24.23 14.86
CA SER A 65 -2.68 23.32 13.94
C SER A 65 -1.78 22.24 13.35
N GLY A 66 -0.47 22.25 13.60
CA GLY A 66 0.45 21.29 12.98
C GLY A 66 0.60 21.50 11.48
N THR A 67 0.39 22.74 11.03
CA THR A 67 0.45 23.18 9.62
C THR A 67 1.59 24.18 9.37
N ALA A 68 2.48 24.37 10.35
CA ALA A 68 3.70 25.14 10.24
C ALA A 68 4.88 24.37 10.85
N MET A 69 6.09 24.69 10.39
CA MET A 69 7.34 24.17 10.89
C MET A 69 8.38 25.29 10.96
N ASP A 70 9.18 25.24 12.02
CA ASP A 70 10.40 26.03 12.13
C ASP A 70 11.56 25.09 11.85
N LEU A 71 12.41 25.47 10.90
CA LEU A 71 13.58 24.69 10.50
C LEU A 71 14.85 25.41 10.94
N ASN A 72 15.70 24.72 11.70
CA ASN A 72 17.04 25.19 12.07
C ASN A 72 17.06 26.53 12.85
N TRP A 73 16.10 26.75 13.77
CA TRP A 73 15.84 28.06 14.38
C TRP A 73 17.04 28.74 15.06
N ASN A 74 18.03 27.98 15.56
CA ASN A 74 19.21 28.58 16.19
C ASN A 74 20.08 29.37 15.20
N SER A 75 20.00 29.06 13.91
CA SER A 75 20.72 29.77 12.84
C SER A 75 19.88 30.89 12.19
N HIS A 76 18.59 30.96 12.51
CA HIS A 76 17.59 31.79 11.83
C HIS A 76 16.76 32.57 12.85
N PRO A 77 17.36 33.51 13.60
CA PRO A 77 16.67 34.24 14.65
C PRO A 77 15.42 34.99 14.16
N PHE A 78 14.36 34.89 14.95
CA PHE A 78 13.07 35.56 14.73
C PHE A 78 13.20 37.09 14.63
N GLN A 79 12.35 37.72 13.81
CA GLN A 79 12.28 39.17 13.53
C GLN A 79 13.48 39.75 12.76
N ILE A 80 14.36 38.91 12.22
CA ILE A 80 15.48 39.34 11.38
C ILE A 80 15.24 38.82 9.96
N ALA A 81 15.08 39.74 9.01
CA ALA A 81 14.90 39.39 7.60
C ALA A 81 16.09 38.56 7.09
N ASP A 82 15.80 37.49 6.36
CA ASP A 82 16.79 36.61 5.73
C ASP A 82 17.82 35.99 6.71
N ALA A 83 17.54 35.97 8.01
CA ALA A 83 18.50 35.55 9.03
C ALA A 83 19.05 34.16 8.73
N GLY A 84 20.38 34.00 8.69
CA GLY A 84 21.05 32.72 8.39
C GLY A 84 21.01 32.24 6.93
N PHE A 85 20.31 32.96 6.05
CA PHE A 85 20.21 32.63 4.62
C PHE A 85 21.04 33.59 3.76
N ASP A 86 22.14 33.08 3.19
CA ASP A 86 22.85 33.81 2.14
C ASP A 86 22.03 33.86 0.83
N GLN A 87 22.56 34.55 -0.18
CA GLN A 87 21.87 34.70 -1.47
C GLN A 87 21.59 33.36 -2.16
N ALA A 88 22.50 32.38 -2.06
CA ALA A 88 22.34 31.09 -2.73
C ALA A 88 21.25 30.25 -2.04
N LYS A 89 21.25 30.22 -0.70
CA LYS A 89 20.19 29.53 0.05
C LYS A 89 18.82 30.16 -0.20
N ARG A 90 18.73 31.49 -0.24
CA ARG A 90 17.47 32.18 -0.59
C ARG A 90 17.00 31.83 -1.99
N ALA A 91 17.90 31.76 -2.97
CA ALA A 91 17.55 31.33 -4.32
C ALA A 91 16.98 29.90 -4.33
N LYS A 92 17.57 28.98 -3.56
CA LYS A 92 17.07 27.62 -3.41
C LYS A 92 15.69 27.55 -2.74
N VAL A 93 15.47 28.32 -1.67
CA VAL A 93 14.14 28.44 -1.06
C VAL A 93 13.12 28.93 -2.08
N ARG A 94 13.45 29.94 -2.92
CA ARG A 94 12.55 30.40 -3.99
C ARG A 94 12.26 29.33 -5.05
N GLU A 95 13.27 28.56 -5.46
CA GLU A 95 13.08 27.43 -6.37
C GLU A 95 12.13 26.36 -5.80
N LEU A 96 12.24 26.09 -4.49
CA LEU A 96 11.33 25.17 -3.80
C LEU A 96 9.91 25.74 -3.74
N LEU A 97 9.73 26.97 -3.24
CA LEU A 97 8.40 27.60 -3.14
C LEU A 97 7.67 27.65 -4.48
N ASN A 98 8.39 27.98 -5.57
CA ASN A 98 7.83 27.98 -6.92
C ASN A 98 7.38 26.57 -7.36
N TRP A 99 8.18 25.55 -7.05
CA TRP A 99 7.86 24.18 -7.45
C TRP A 99 6.71 23.58 -6.64
N TYR A 100 6.55 24.01 -5.38
CA TYR A 100 5.43 23.68 -4.51
C TYR A 100 4.13 24.43 -4.88
N GLU A 101 4.12 25.17 -5.99
CA GLU A 101 2.94 25.78 -6.61
C GLU A 101 2.07 26.60 -5.62
N GLY A 102 2.73 27.28 -4.68
CA GLY A 102 2.05 28.13 -3.70
C GLY A 102 1.39 27.37 -2.54
N THR A 103 1.61 26.07 -2.39
CA THR A 103 1.13 25.28 -1.22
C THR A 103 1.89 25.56 0.07
N ILE A 104 3.13 26.05 -0.03
CA ILE A 104 3.96 26.49 1.09
C ILE A 104 4.11 28.01 1.06
N PHE A 105 4.02 28.62 2.23
CA PHE A 105 4.34 30.02 2.49
C PHE A 105 5.56 30.12 3.41
N TRP A 106 6.43 31.09 3.15
CA TRP A 106 7.64 31.34 3.95
C TRP A 106 7.46 32.59 4.80
N GLY A 107 7.59 32.47 6.12
CA GLY A 107 7.39 33.57 7.08
C GLY A 107 8.30 34.78 6.84
N ASN A 108 9.42 34.59 6.16
CA ASN A 108 10.30 35.68 5.76
C ASN A 108 9.65 36.64 4.74
N ASP A 109 8.55 36.23 4.09
CA ASP A 109 7.80 37.05 3.14
C ASP A 109 6.78 37.97 3.81
N TRP A 110 6.45 37.77 5.08
CA TRP A 110 5.61 38.71 5.83
C TRP A 110 6.24 40.10 5.87
N SER A 111 5.41 41.15 5.94
CA SER A 111 5.91 42.50 6.17
C SER A 111 6.49 42.65 7.58
N ASP A 112 5.80 42.11 8.58
CA ASP A 112 6.19 42.09 9.99
C ASP A 112 5.32 41.04 10.74
N PRO A 113 5.88 40.27 11.70
CA PRO A 113 7.31 40.08 11.92
C PRO A 113 7.95 39.26 10.79
N LYS A 114 9.23 39.53 10.51
CA LYS A 114 10.03 38.67 9.60
C LYS A 114 10.41 37.38 10.30
N ASP A 115 10.13 36.24 9.67
CA ASP A 115 10.44 34.94 10.27
C ASP A 115 11.12 33.98 9.30
N ALA A 116 12.46 33.99 9.30
CA ALA A 116 13.25 33.23 8.34
C ALA A 116 13.22 31.71 8.54
N MET A 117 13.04 31.25 9.77
CA MET A 117 12.98 29.81 10.09
C MET A 117 11.61 29.19 9.74
N HIS A 118 10.58 30.02 9.63
CA HIS A 118 9.19 29.59 9.63
C HIS A 118 8.64 29.29 8.24
N PHE A 119 8.12 28.08 8.05
CA PHE A 119 7.44 27.63 6.84
C PHE A 119 6.10 27.03 7.19
N GLN A 120 5.08 27.25 6.38
CA GLN A 120 3.73 26.76 6.67
C GLN A 120 2.93 26.47 5.43
N LEU A 121 1.82 25.76 5.59
CA LEU A 121 0.83 25.68 4.52
C LEU A 121 0.27 27.08 4.22
N ALA A 122 0.15 27.37 2.93
CA ALA A 122 -0.42 28.63 2.47
C ALA A 122 -1.92 28.73 2.79
N SER A 123 -2.34 29.93 3.17
CA SER A 123 -3.74 30.35 3.26
C SER A 123 -3.86 31.80 2.84
N LEU A 124 -5.04 32.21 2.39
CA LEU A 124 -5.32 33.62 2.11
C LEU A 124 -5.15 34.48 3.37
N ALA A 125 -5.40 33.89 4.55
CA ALA A 125 -5.27 34.56 5.84
C ALA A 125 -3.82 34.80 6.26
N ASN A 126 -2.85 34.08 5.71
CA ASN A 126 -1.44 34.15 6.11
C ASN A 126 -0.50 34.70 5.02
N GLY A 127 -1.06 35.38 4.02
CA GLY A 127 -0.32 36.01 2.93
C GLY A 127 -0.09 35.11 1.71
N GLY A 128 -0.55 33.85 1.77
CA GLY A 128 -0.54 32.93 0.64
C GLY A 128 -1.67 33.21 -0.36
N ASN A 129 -1.57 32.62 -1.55
CA ASN A 129 -2.54 32.82 -2.64
C ASN A 129 -3.61 31.72 -2.72
N ILE A 130 -3.52 30.69 -1.89
CA ILE A 130 -4.47 29.56 -1.86
C ILE A 130 -4.76 29.16 -0.42
N ASN A 131 -5.97 28.70 -0.13
CA ASN A 131 -6.28 27.98 1.11
C ASN A 131 -5.96 26.51 0.93
N THR A 132 -5.00 25.99 1.67
CA THR A 132 -4.49 24.63 1.41
C THR A 132 -5.43 23.53 1.91
N TYR A 133 -6.05 23.70 3.09
CA TYR A 133 -6.84 22.64 3.72
C TYR A 133 -8.15 22.34 2.97
N GLY A 134 -8.35 21.07 2.59
CA GLY A 134 -9.56 20.59 1.92
C GLY A 134 -9.74 21.11 0.48
N ASN A 135 -8.65 21.58 -0.13
CA ASN A 135 -8.67 22.15 -1.47
C ASN A 135 -8.31 21.11 -2.54
N PRO A 136 -9.16 20.86 -3.56
CA PRO A 136 -8.88 19.89 -4.62
C PRO A 136 -7.59 20.15 -5.41
N PHE A 137 -7.18 21.42 -5.53
CA PHE A 137 -5.90 21.77 -6.15
C PHE A 137 -4.71 21.14 -5.40
N VAL A 138 -4.83 21.06 -4.07
CA VAL A 138 -3.79 20.52 -3.21
C VAL A 138 -3.76 19.00 -3.29
N ASP A 139 -4.92 18.35 -3.41
CA ASP A 139 -4.99 16.92 -3.67
C ASP A 139 -4.36 16.57 -5.03
N ASP A 140 -4.65 17.35 -6.07
CA ASP A 140 -4.01 17.20 -7.38
C ASP A 140 -2.49 17.42 -7.31
N PHE A 141 -2.02 18.47 -6.60
CA PHE A 141 -0.61 18.69 -6.35
C PHE A 141 0.04 17.47 -5.67
N ILE A 142 -0.56 16.98 -4.58
CA ILE A 142 -0.06 15.80 -3.86
C ILE A 142 0.05 14.61 -4.81
N ASN A 143 -1.00 14.29 -5.55
CA ASN A 143 -1.03 13.15 -6.46
C ASN A 143 0.03 13.23 -7.57
N ARG A 144 0.28 14.44 -8.10
CA ARG A 144 1.26 14.64 -9.17
C ARG A 144 2.70 14.72 -8.67
N LYS A 145 2.91 15.26 -7.48
CA LYS A 145 4.23 15.79 -7.07
C LYS A 145 4.76 15.22 -5.77
N ILE A 146 3.96 14.58 -4.94
CA ILE A 146 4.41 13.99 -3.69
C ILE A 146 4.42 12.47 -3.80
N ARG A 147 5.55 11.86 -3.46
CA ARG A 147 5.70 10.41 -3.52
C ARG A 147 5.19 9.75 -2.25
N PRO A 148 4.73 8.48 -2.33
CA PRO A 148 4.27 7.74 -1.16
C PRO A 148 5.31 7.62 -0.02
N ASP A 149 6.60 7.59 -0.37
CA ASP A 149 7.71 7.51 0.59
C ASP A 149 8.08 8.84 1.25
N GLY A 150 7.32 9.91 0.97
CA GLY A 150 7.47 11.20 1.63
C GLY A 150 8.49 12.13 0.99
N PHE A 151 9.14 11.74 -0.11
CA PHE A 151 9.91 12.66 -0.94
C PHE A 151 9.02 13.38 -1.95
N SER A 152 9.49 14.53 -2.45
CA SER A 152 8.89 15.14 -3.62
C SER A 152 9.38 14.47 -4.92
N ALA A 153 8.63 14.61 -6.00
CA ALA A 153 9.02 14.14 -7.33
C ALA A 153 10.22 14.92 -7.92
N ARG A 154 10.67 16.04 -7.31
CA ARG A 154 11.91 16.74 -7.71
C ARG A 154 13.14 15.85 -7.60
N ARG A 155 13.10 14.87 -6.67
CA ARG A 155 14.17 13.90 -6.44
C ARG A 155 14.32 12.88 -7.59
N GLY A 156 13.59 13.06 -8.69
CA GLY A 156 13.51 12.10 -9.79
C GLY A 156 12.61 10.92 -9.45
N SER A 157 12.61 9.91 -10.33
CA SER A 157 11.98 8.62 -10.07
C SER A 157 12.41 8.10 -8.71
N THR A 158 11.47 7.50 -7.97
CA THR A 158 11.73 6.81 -6.71
C THR A 158 13.03 6.00 -6.83
N PRO A 159 14.08 6.28 -6.03
CA PRO A 159 15.16 5.32 -5.87
C PRO A 159 14.47 4.02 -5.56
N ALA A 160 14.74 2.97 -6.35
CA ALA A 160 14.06 1.69 -6.18
C ALA A 160 13.95 1.40 -4.69
N ALA A 161 12.72 1.21 -4.19
CA ALA A 161 12.51 0.82 -2.81
C ALA A 161 13.53 -0.27 -2.47
N PRO A 162 14.15 -0.28 -1.27
CA PRO A 162 15.14 -1.30 -0.92
C PRO A 162 14.56 -2.63 -1.35
N SER A 163 15.22 -3.27 -2.32
CA SER A 163 14.59 -4.36 -3.05
C SER A 163 14.14 -5.38 -2.02
N VAL A 164 12.83 -5.62 -1.92
CA VAL A 164 12.29 -6.64 -1.02
C VAL A 164 13.09 -7.90 -1.32
N LEU A 165 13.89 -8.43 -0.39
CA LEU A 165 14.67 -9.62 -0.70
C LEU A 165 13.77 -10.84 -0.67
N THR A 166 14.13 -11.87 -1.43
CA THR A 166 13.48 -13.18 -1.38
C THR A 166 14.52 -14.30 -1.47
N VAL A 167 14.13 -15.48 -0.99
CA VAL A 167 14.86 -16.72 -1.28
C VAL A 167 14.40 -17.22 -2.65
N PRO A 168 15.29 -17.39 -3.65
CA PRO A 168 14.89 -17.93 -4.94
C PRO A 168 14.42 -19.38 -4.76
N LEU A 169 13.31 -19.75 -5.38
CA LEU A 169 12.70 -21.08 -5.26
C LEU A 169 12.53 -21.77 -6.61
N VAL A 170 12.63 -23.10 -6.60
CA VAL A 170 12.33 -23.99 -7.72
C VAL A 170 11.36 -25.06 -7.22
N GLN A 171 10.30 -25.34 -8.00
CA GLN A 171 9.39 -26.44 -7.73
C GLN A 171 9.90 -27.72 -8.44
N ASN A 172 10.00 -28.80 -7.69
CA ASN A 172 10.31 -30.12 -8.20
C ASN A 172 9.08 -30.76 -8.86
N ALA A 173 9.31 -31.75 -9.74
CA ALA A 173 8.23 -32.45 -10.44
C ALA A 173 7.22 -33.15 -9.51
N ASN A 174 7.66 -33.53 -8.31
CA ASN A 174 6.82 -34.15 -7.27
C ASN A 174 6.05 -33.11 -6.42
N GLY A 175 6.10 -31.83 -6.78
CA GLY A 175 5.38 -30.75 -6.12
C GLY A 175 6.09 -30.14 -4.91
N THR A 176 7.22 -30.71 -4.45
CA THR A 176 8.02 -30.11 -3.36
C THR A 176 8.85 -28.93 -3.86
N TRP A 177 9.32 -28.09 -2.95
CA TRP A 177 10.08 -26.88 -3.26
C TRP A 177 11.52 -26.99 -2.78
N THR A 178 12.43 -26.36 -3.51
CA THR A 178 13.86 -26.21 -3.16
C THR A 178 14.35 -24.83 -3.61
N SER A 179 15.64 -24.54 -3.47
CA SER A 179 16.29 -23.32 -3.95
C SER A 179 17.40 -23.66 -4.95
N PRO A 180 17.70 -22.80 -5.94
CA PRO A 180 18.92 -22.93 -6.74
C PRO A 180 20.19 -22.57 -5.92
N ASN A 181 20.04 -21.89 -4.78
CA ASN A 181 21.15 -21.67 -3.85
C ASN A 181 21.33 -22.91 -2.95
N PRO A 182 22.52 -23.53 -2.88
CA PRO A 182 22.73 -24.76 -2.13
C PRO A 182 22.46 -24.66 -0.62
N ALA A 183 22.76 -23.52 0.00
CA ALA A 183 22.54 -23.33 1.45
C ALA A 183 21.04 -23.24 1.75
N TRP A 184 20.28 -22.48 0.97
CA TRP A 184 18.82 -22.42 1.10
C TRP A 184 18.15 -23.75 0.74
N ALA A 185 18.67 -24.48 -0.26
CA ALA A 185 18.19 -25.81 -0.61
C ALA A 185 18.38 -26.81 0.55
N HIS A 186 19.56 -26.78 1.18
CA HIS A 186 19.85 -27.60 2.35
C HIS A 186 18.94 -27.27 3.52
N LEU A 187 18.72 -25.97 3.80
CA LEU A 187 17.79 -25.51 4.84
C LEU A 187 16.38 -26.02 4.58
N ILE A 188 15.83 -25.78 3.38
CA ILE A 188 14.48 -26.21 3.01
C ILE A 188 14.32 -27.73 3.15
N MET A 189 15.33 -28.50 2.70
CA MET A 189 15.31 -29.96 2.83
C MET A 189 15.24 -30.39 4.30
N ARG A 190 16.06 -29.78 5.16
CA ARG A 190 16.13 -30.08 6.59
C ARG A 190 14.87 -29.68 7.35
N GLU A 191 14.33 -28.51 7.05
CA GLU A 191 13.20 -27.93 7.77
C GLU A 191 11.87 -28.57 7.37
N SER A 192 11.65 -28.83 6.07
CA SER A 192 10.33 -29.23 5.58
C SER A 192 10.34 -30.34 4.55
N SER A 193 11.52 -30.83 4.13
CA SER A 193 11.67 -31.69 2.95
C SER A 193 11.02 -31.08 1.70
N GLY A 194 10.92 -29.74 1.64
CA GLY A 194 10.27 -29.00 0.57
C GLY A 194 8.74 -28.97 0.63
N ASN A 195 8.10 -29.38 1.73
CA ASN A 195 6.66 -29.30 1.91
C ASN A 195 6.23 -27.94 2.48
N PRO A 196 5.52 -27.08 1.71
CA PRO A 196 5.20 -25.73 2.15
C PRO A 196 4.05 -25.63 3.15
N THR A 197 3.35 -26.72 3.46
CA THR A 197 2.19 -26.74 4.37
C THR A 197 2.43 -27.54 5.66
N ILE A 198 3.63 -28.07 5.84
CA ILE A 198 3.97 -28.94 6.98
C ILE A 198 3.93 -28.15 8.30
N ILE A 199 3.43 -28.79 9.35
CA ILE A 199 3.63 -28.35 10.73
C ILE A 199 4.61 -29.33 11.37
N GLN A 200 5.50 -28.81 12.22
CA GLN A 200 6.34 -29.62 13.08
C GLN A 200 5.54 -30.75 13.74
N GLN A 201 6.00 -32.00 13.57
CA GLN A 201 5.25 -33.20 13.98
C GLN A 201 5.45 -33.59 15.45
N ILE A 202 6.46 -33.03 16.13
CA ILE A 202 6.74 -33.31 17.55
C ILE A 202 5.98 -32.28 18.39
N ILE A 203 4.84 -32.71 18.93
CA ILE A 203 4.04 -31.96 19.90
C ILE A 203 4.57 -32.34 21.29
N ASP A 204 5.18 -31.39 21.99
CA ASP A 204 5.55 -31.52 23.39
C ASP A 204 4.61 -30.70 24.29
N VAL A 205 4.86 -30.73 25.60
CA VAL A 205 4.09 -29.97 26.61
C VAL A 205 4.11 -28.44 26.39
N ASN A 206 5.02 -27.92 25.55
CA ASN A 206 5.13 -26.50 25.21
C ASN A 206 4.44 -26.13 23.89
N SER A 207 3.82 -27.11 23.20
CA SER A 207 3.18 -26.94 21.90
C SER A 207 1.74 -26.43 22.09
N GLY A 208 1.58 -25.10 21.98
CA GLY A 208 0.34 -24.35 22.24
C GLY A 208 -0.04 -23.41 21.10
N GLY A 209 0.10 -23.84 19.84
CA GLY A 209 -0.28 -23.06 18.65
C GLY A 209 0.81 -22.11 18.15
N ASN A 210 2.07 -22.40 18.49
CA ASN A 210 3.25 -21.68 17.99
C ASN A 210 4.31 -22.64 17.41
N GLU A 211 3.87 -23.81 16.97
CA GLU A 211 4.71 -24.81 16.31
C GLU A 211 5.32 -24.23 15.04
N ALA A 212 6.49 -24.68 14.65
CA ALA A 212 7.13 -24.23 13.42
C ALA A 212 6.35 -24.75 12.19
N GLU A 213 6.10 -23.86 11.22
CA GLU A 213 5.23 -24.18 10.08
C GLU A 213 5.85 -23.80 8.73
N GLY A 214 5.38 -24.51 7.70
CA GLY A 214 5.69 -24.21 6.31
C GLY A 214 7.11 -24.58 5.88
N LEU A 215 7.45 -24.10 4.69
CA LEU A 215 8.65 -24.44 3.93
C LEU A 215 9.95 -24.17 4.70
N PHE A 216 9.95 -23.11 5.51
CA PHE A 216 11.10 -22.64 6.29
C PHE A 216 10.93 -22.87 7.79
N GLN A 217 9.90 -23.61 8.23
CA GLN A 217 9.61 -23.87 9.65
C GLN A 217 9.61 -22.58 10.49
N ILE A 218 8.78 -21.62 10.08
CA ILE A 218 8.63 -20.33 10.78
C ILE A 218 7.48 -20.44 11.77
N THR A 219 7.72 -20.11 13.04
CA THR A 219 6.65 -20.09 14.05
C THR A 219 5.64 -18.97 13.79
N PRO A 220 4.35 -19.12 14.13
CA PRO A 220 3.33 -18.07 14.01
C PRO A 220 3.72 -16.73 14.64
N ARG A 221 4.44 -16.74 15.77
CA ARG A 221 4.94 -15.52 16.41
C ARG A 221 6.02 -14.83 15.56
N THR A 222 7.01 -15.57 15.07
CA THR A 222 8.07 -15.02 14.22
C THR A 222 7.52 -14.54 12.88
N TRP A 223 6.57 -15.28 12.30
CA TRP A 223 5.83 -14.90 11.09
C TRP A 223 5.19 -13.52 11.25
N ARG A 224 4.41 -13.34 12.32
CA ARG A 224 3.75 -12.06 12.64
C ARG A 224 4.76 -10.93 12.90
N ALA A 225 5.83 -11.20 13.64
CA ALA A 225 6.86 -10.21 13.97
C ALA A 225 7.64 -9.72 12.74
N ASN A 226 7.57 -10.44 11.61
CA ASN A 226 8.23 -10.11 10.35
C ASN A 226 7.22 -9.81 9.23
N ASN A 227 6.05 -9.30 9.61
CA ASN A 227 4.98 -8.84 8.72
C ASN A 227 4.41 -9.91 7.78
N GLY A 228 4.50 -11.21 8.13
CA GLY A 228 3.93 -12.28 7.31
C GLY A 228 2.39 -12.28 7.26
N THR A 229 1.72 -11.66 8.23
CA THR A 229 0.25 -11.57 8.28
C THR A 229 -0.36 -10.73 7.16
N GLU A 230 0.45 -10.00 6.39
CA GLU A 230 0.00 -9.38 5.15
C GLU A 230 -0.33 -10.40 4.05
N PHE A 231 0.25 -11.60 4.11
CA PHE A 231 0.04 -12.67 3.13
C PHE A 231 -0.95 -13.71 3.63
N ALA A 232 -0.78 -14.18 4.87
CA ALA A 232 -1.64 -15.21 5.46
C ALA A 232 -1.56 -15.22 7.00
N PRO A 233 -2.55 -15.79 7.70
CA PRO A 233 -2.54 -15.87 9.17
C PRO A 233 -1.30 -16.57 9.77
N SER A 234 -0.74 -17.55 9.07
CA SER A 234 0.52 -18.22 9.43
C SER A 234 1.23 -18.76 8.17
N ALA A 235 2.49 -19.20 8.32
CA ALA A 235 3.35 -19.58 7.20
C ALA A 235 2.73 -20.69 6.31
N ARG A 236 2.10 -21.72 6.91
CA ARG A 236 1.54 -22.86 6.15
C ARG A 236 0.37 -22.50 5.22
N PHE A 237 -0.26 -21.34 5.44
CA PHE A 237 -1.37 -20.85 4.62
C PHE A 237 -0.90 -19.89 3.51
N ALA A 238 0.37 -19.48 3.52
CA ALA A 238 0.95 -18.63 2.50
C ALA A 238 1.56 -19.48 1.36
N THR A 239 1.63 -18.89 0.16
CA THR A 239 2.36 -19.52 -0.97
C THR A 239 3.86 -19.65 -0.65
N PRO A 240 4.58 -20.61 -1.27
CA PRO A 240 6.03 -20.77 -1.10
C PRO A 240 6.81 -19.47 -1.32
N GLN A 241 6.42 -18.67 -2.32
CA GLN A 241 7.05 -17.39 -2.64
C GLN A 241 6.84 -16.35 -1.54
N GLN A 242 5.63 -16.26 -0.98
CA GLN A 242 5.35 -15.39 0.16
C GLN A 242 6.12 -15.83 1.41
N GLN A 243 6.22 -17.14 1.64
CA GLN A 243 7.06 -17.67 2.72
C GLN A 243 8.55 -17.30 2.53
N ALA A 244 9.06 -17.34 1.28
CA ALA A 244 10.42 -16.96 0.96
C ALA A 244 10.72 -15.48 1.18
N ILE A 245 9.76 -14.59 0.93
CA ILE A 245 9.88 -13.16 1.26
C ILE A 245 10.02 -12.97 2.76
N VAL A 246 9.18 -13.64 3.56
CA VAL A 246 9.25 -13.51 5.03
C VAL A 246 10.52 -14.16 5.59
N ALA A 247 10.97 -15.29 5.03
CA ALA A 247 12.26 -15.90 5.39
C ALA A 247 13.43 -14.94 5.11
N ALA A 248 13.43 -14.26 3.96
CA ALA A 248 14.44 -13.26 3.63
C ALA A 248 14.41 -12.07 4.60
N ARG A 249 13.22 -11.61 5.05
CA ARG A 249 13.10 -10.56 6.08
C ARG A 249 13.69 -10.98 7.42
N ILE A 250 13.36 -12.19 7.88
CA ILE A 250 13.89 -12.77 9.13
C ILE A 250 15.41 -12.83 9.05
N PHE A 251 15.97 -13.38 7.98
CA PHE A 251 17.42 -13.48 7.79
C PHE A 251 18.09 -12.11 7.69
N THR A 252 17.48 -11.15 6.98
CA THR A 252 18.04 -9.80 6.87
C THR A 252 18.07 -9.08 8.23
N ARG A 253 17.06 -9.31 9.08
CA ARG A 253 17.03 -8.78 10.45
C ARG A 253 18.05 -9.47 11.37
N ASN A 254 18.33 -10.76 11.14
CA ASN A 254 19.31 -11.53 11.89
C ASN A 254 20.27 -12.30 10.95
N PRO A 255 21.30 -11.62 10.41
CA PRO A 255 22.18 -12.19 9.38
C PRO A 255 23.10 -13.31 9.90
N SER A 256 23.08 -13.60 11.20
CA SER A 256 23.73 -14.79 11.75
C SER A 256 23.05 -16.09 11.33
N GLY A 257 21.77 -16.03 10.89
CA GLY A 257 20.96 -17.21 10.59
C GLY A 257 20.66 -18.09 11.81
N SER A 258 20.87 -17.59 13.03
CA SER A 258 20.66 -18.35 14.26
C SER A 258 19.21 -18.79 14.46
N ASP A 259 18.24 -18.11 13.84
CA ASP A 259 16.83 -18.53 13.81
C ASP A 259 16.63 -19.94 13.24
N TRP A 260 17.55 -20.39 12.37
CA TRP A 260 17.58 -21.74 11.80
C TRP A 260 18.79 -22.57 12.28
N GLY A 261 19.57 -22.06 13.24
CA GLY A 261 20.79 -22.70 13.73
C GLY A 261 21.96 -22.68 12.75
N ALA A 262 21.98 -21.74 11.79
CA ALA A 262 23.09 -21.59 10.86
C ALA A 262 24.41 -21.33 11.63
N GLY A 263 25.53 -21.86 11.10
CA GLY A 263 26.85 -21.81 11.73
C GLY A 263 27.14 -22.93 12.74
N LEU A 264 26.17 -23.77 13.09
CA LEU A 264 26.40 -24.99 13.87
C LEU A 264 26.96 -26.14 13.00
N PRO A 265 27.68 -27.13 13.57
CA PRO A 265 28.16 -28.28 12.81
C PRO A 265 27.04 -29.00 12.05
N GLY A 266 27.23 -29.19 10.74
CA GLY A 266 26.22 -29.81 9.86
C GLY A 266 25.05 -28.91 9.48
N ARG A 267 25.11 -27.61 9.80
CA ARG A 267 24.13 -26.59 9.38
C ARG A 267 24.71 -25.67 8.31
N GLU A 268 23.84 -24.82 7.79
CA GLU A 268 24.15 -23.89 6.71
C GLU A 268 25.18 -22.84 7.15
N ASP A 269 26.03 -22.39 6.22
CA ASP A 269 26.90 -21.24 6.44
C ASP A 269 26.07 -19.94 6.29
N PRO A 270 26.01 -19.08 7.32
CA PRO A 270 25.27 -17.82 7.26
C PRO A 270 25.70 -16.92 6.09
N LYS A 271 26.98 -16.91 5.70
CA LYS A 271 27.45 -16.12 4.56
C LYS A 271 26.88 -16.63 3.24
N GLN A 272 26.69 -17.94 3.12
CA GLN A 272 26.11 -18.55 1.92
C GLN A 272 24.60 -18.34 1.85
N LEU A 273 23.92 -18.34 3.01
CA LEU A 273 22.51 -17.92 3.10
C LEU A 273 22.33 -16.45 2.70
N ALA A 274 23.18 -15.56 3.21
CA ALA A 274 23.19 -14.15 2.86
C ALA A 274 23.41 -13.92 1.35
N ALA A 275 24.42 -14.58 0.78
CA ALA A 275 24.71 -14.52 -0.66
C ALA A 275 23.62 -15.15 -1.54
N GLY A 276 22.75 -15.98 -0.95
CA GLY A 276 21.63 -16.61 -1.64
C GLY A 276 20.36 -15.78 -1.69
N LEU A 277 20.29 -14.67 -0.94
CA LEU A 277 19.19 -13.73 -1.06
C LEU A 277 19.33 -12.93 -2.35
N VAL A 278 18.21 -12.78 -3.06
CA VAL A 278 18.15 -11.94 -4.25
C VAL A 278 17.11 -10.85 -4.03
N PRO A 279 17.28 -9.66 -4.63
CA PRO A 279 16.17 -8.76 -4.87
C PRO A 279 14.97 -9.57 -5.38
N LEU A 280 13.80 -9.36 -4.80
CA LEU A 280 12.51 -9.66 -5.42
C LEU A 280 12.42 -8.73 -6.63
N THR A 281 13.19 -9.06 -7.64
CA THR A 281 12.76 -8.83 -8.99
C THR A 281 11.46 -9.59 -9.07
N THR A 282 10.33 -8.90 -9.23
CA THR A 282 9.22 -9.50 -9.98
C THR A 282 9.93 -10.17 -11.15
N PRO A 283 9.96 -11.51 -11.23
CA PRO A 283 10.70 -12.08 -12.32
C PRO A 283 10.09 -11.43 -13.56
N ALA A 284 10.93 -11.08 -14.53
CA ALA A 284 10.47 -11.03 -15.90
C ALA A 284 10.06 -12.48 -16.31
N THR A 285 9.11 -13.08 -15.59
CA THR A 285 8.45 -14.34 -15.89
C THR A 285 7.38 -14.00 -16.88
N LYS A 286 7.83 -13.94 -18.15
CA LYS A 286 7.21 -14.49 -19.35
C LYS A 286 5.76 -14.96 -19.23
N GLY A 287 4.86 -14.05 -18.87
CA GLY A 287 3.42 -14.18 -19.10
C GLY A 287 3.00 -13.02 -19.99
N PRO A 288 2.23 -13.24 -21.06
CA PRO A 288 1.83 -12.16 -21.97
C PRO A 288 1.09 -11.02 -21.24
N LEU A 289 0.43 -11.31 -20.12
CA LEU A 289 -0.27 -10.32 -19.29
C LEU A 289 0.67 -9.35 -18.57
N MET A 290 1.92 -9.75 -18.30
CA MET A 290 2.91 -8.89 -17.65
C MET A 290 3.63 -7.95 -18.63
N ALA A 291 3.31 -8.03 -19.93
CA ALA A 291 3.70 -7.03 -20.93
C ALA A 291 2.76 -5.82 -20.94
N LEU A 292 1.66 -5.88 -20.19
CA LEU A 292 0.66 -4.82 -20.05
C LEU A 292 0.92 -4.02 -18.75
N THR A 293 0.71 -2.71 -18.81
CA THR A 293 0.68 -1.85 -17.63
C THR A 293 -0.49 -2.20 -16.70
N ASP A 294 -0.45 -1.76 -15.44
CA ASP A 294 -1.50 -2.04 -14.46
C ASP A 294 -2.89 -1.53 -14.93
N ASP A 295 -2.92 -0.39 -15.63
CA ASP A 295 -4.13 0.14 -16.25
C ASP A 295 -4.62 -0.72 -17.41
N GLU A 296 -3.71 -1.20 -18.27
CA GLU A 296 -4.04 -2.10 -19.38
C GLU A 296 -4.50 -3.49 -18.90
N GLN A 297 -3.94 -4.01 -17.81
CA GLN A 297 -4.40 -5.25 -17.17
C GLN A 297 -5.79 -5.07 -16.56
N THR A 298 -6.02 -3.91 -15.93
CA THR A 298 -7.32 -3.55 -15.36
C THR A 298 -8.38 -3.41 -16.45
N GLU A 299 -8.05 -2.79 -17.57
CA GLU A 299 -8.93 -2.66 -18.73
C GLU A 299 -9.20 -4.02 -19.40
N LEU A 300 -8.18 -4.86 -19.54
CA LEU A 300 -8.31 -6.19 -20.12
C LEU A 300 -9.24 -7.08 -19.28
N LEU A 301 -9.04 -7.10 -17.97
CA LEU A 301 -9.90 -7.83 -17.03
C LEU A 301 -11.35 -7.32 -17.08
N THR A 302 -11.54 -6.01 -17.16
CA THR A 302 -12.87 -5.38 -17.23
C THR A 302 -13.60 -5.80 -18.50
N LYS A 303 -12.90 -5.84 -19.64
CA LYS A 303 -13.49 -6.23 -20.92
C LYS A 303 -13.77 -7.73 -21.01
N VAL A 304 -12.91 -8.60 -20.47
CA VAL A 304 -13.15 -10.06 -20.44
C VAL A 304 -14.36 -10.41 -19.58
N ARG A 305 -14.55 -9.69 -18.48
CA ARG A 305 -15.74 -9.85 -17.63
C ARG A 305 -17.02 -9.45 -18.35
N TYR A 306 -17.04 -8.31 -19.02
CA TYR A 306 -18.18 -7.93 -19.85
C TYR A 306 -18.48 -8.95 -20.97
N ILE A 307 -17.44 -9.52 -21.57
CA ILE A 307 -17.55 -10.55 -22.60
C ILE A 307 -18.22 -11.81 -22.05
N PHE A 308 -17.85 -12.26 -20.85
CA PHE A 308 -18.55 -13.36 -20.18
C PHE A 308 -19.98 -12.98 -19.76
N ASP A 309 -20.21 -11.73 -19.36
CA ASP A 309 -21.53 -11.25 -18.92
C ASP A 309 -22.56 -11.17 -20.06
N GLN A 310 -22.10 -11.22 -21.31
CA GLN A 310 -22.94 -11.41 -22.49
C GLN A 310 -22.98 -12.86 -22.94
N LEU A 311 -22.06 -13.68 -22.45
CA LEU A 311 -21.80 -15.02 -22.93
C LEU A 311 -21.96 -16.03 -21.78
N GLY A 312 -23.18 -16.46 -21.57
CA GLY A 312 -23.38 -17.86 -21.94
C GLY A 312 -23.64 -17.85 -23.44
N PRO A 313 -23.28 -18.86 -24.22
CA PRO A 313 -24.22 -19.96 -24.28
C PRO A 313 -23.78 -21.07 -23.32
N LYS A 314 -24.73 -21.93 -22.99
CA LYS A 314 -24.49 -23.09 -22.14
C LYS A 314 -23.24 -23.85 -22.61
N HIS A 315 -22.39 -24.27 -21.67
CA HIS A 315 -21.20 -25.05 -22.00
C HIS A 315 -21.62 -26.37 -22.71
N PRO A 316 -20.95 -26.81 -23.78
CA PRO A 316 -21.40 -27.94 -24.61
C PRO A 316 -21.45 -29.29 -23.90
N ASP A 317 -20.60 -29.46 -22.89
CA ASP A 317 -20.58 -30.66 -22.05
C ASP A 317 -21.77 -30.70 -21.07
N TRP A 318 -22.58 -29.63 -21.03
CA TRP A 318 -23.76 -29.56 -20.17
C TRP A 318 -25.00 -30.07 -20.89
N GLY A 319 -25.81 -30.84 -20.17
CA GLY A 319 -27.00 -31.49 -20.70
C GLY A 319 -28.07 -30.51 -21.20
N PRO A 320 -29.10 -31.01 -21.91
CA PRO A 320 -30.18 -30.20 -22.48
C PRO A 320 -30.89 -29.33 -21.44
N ASP A 321 -30.99 -29.82 -20.21
CA ASP A 321 -31.66 -29.13 -19.12
C ASP A 321 -30.98 -27.83 -18.66
N SER A 322 -29.69 -27.61 -18.96
CA SER A 322 -29.03 -26.34 -18.60
C SER A 322 -29.28 -25.23 -19.62
N SER A 323 -30.27 -25.44 -20.49
CA SER A 323 -30.65 -24.50 -21.53
C SER A 323 -31.45 -23.32 -20.98
N MET A 324 -31.13 -22.11 -21.43
CA MET A 324 -31.83 -20.87 -21.04
C MET A 324 -33.00 -20.54 -21.95
N GLY A 325 -33.51 -21.56 -22.61
CA GLY A 325 -34.36 -21.37 -23.76
C GLY A 325 -33.50 -21.21 -25.00
N ALA A 326 -34.18 -21.36 -26.10
CA ALA A 326 -33.60 -21.10 -27.38
C ALA A 326 -34.17 -19.79 -27.89
N TYR A 327 -33.33 -18.96 -28.51
CA TYR A 327 -33.86 -17.91 -29.36
C TYR A 327 -34.78 -18.56 -30.42
N PRO A 328 -35.71 -17.81 -31.05
CA PRO A 328 -36.65 -18.39 -32.02
C PRO A 328 -36.02 -19.18 -33.18
N ASN A 329 -34.71 -19.03 -33.37
CA ASN A 329 -33.90 -19.73 -34.34
C ASN A 329 -33.34 -21.09 -33.84
N GLY A 330 -33.56 -21.47 -32.57
CA GLY A 330 -33.12 -22.73 -31.97
C GLY A 330 -31.82 -22.67 -31.17
N ASP A 331 -31.13 -21.53 -31.12
CA ASP A 331 -29.84 -21.40 -30.44
C ASP A 331 -30.00 -21.19 -28.94
N GLU A 332 -29.15 -21.88 -28.19
CA GLU A 332 -29.02 -21.74 -26.74
C GLU A 332 -28.81 -20.28 -26.36
N MET A 333 -29.77 -19.76 -25.62
CA MET A 333 -29.73 -18.36 -25.26
C MET A 333 -28.51 -18.03 -24.44
N THR A 334 -27.97 -16.83 -24.68
CA THR A 334 -27.13 -16.26 -23.66
C THR A 334 -27.93 -16.19 -22.40
N PHE A 335 -27.25 -16.41 -21.29
CA PHE A 335 -27.92 -16.31 -20.01
C PHE A 335 -28.68 -14.97 -19.89
N ARG A 336 -28.05 -13.88 -20.37
CA ARG A 336 -28.66 -12.55 -20.38
C ARG A 336 -29.98 -12.50 -21.14
N ASP A 337 -30.03 -13.08 -22.33
CA ASP A 337 -31.18 -12.86 -23.21
C ASP A 337 -32.30 -13.88 -23.01
N GLY A 338 -31.95 -15.10 -22.59
CA GLY A 338 -32.97 -16.07 -22.21
C GLY A 338 -33.80 -15.58 -21.04
N VAL A 339 -33.14 -14.93 -20.09
CA VAL A 339 -33.81 -14.22 -19.00
C VAL A 339 -34.62 -13.03 -19.53
N ALA A 340 -34.06 -12.24 -20.45
CA ALA A 340 -34.77 -11.09 -21.02
C ALA A 340 -36.05 -11.50 -21.76
N GLU A 341 -36.09 -12.70 -22.35
CA GLU A 341 -37.25 -13.23 -23.05
C GLU A 341 -38.31 -13.77 -22.09
N GLN A 342 -37.92 -14.63 -21.14
CA GLN A 342 -38.83 -15.13 -20.12
C GLN A 342 -39.54 -13.99 -19.39
N LYS A 343 -38.82 -12.89 -19.12
CA LYS A 343 -39.39 -11.67 -18.56
C LYS A 343 -40.57 -11.13 -19.39
N ARG A 344 -40.37 -11.00 -20.71
CA ARG A 344 -41.40 -10.46 -21.62
C ARG A 344 -42.66 -11.32 -21.63
N ASP A 345 -42.52 -12.63 -21.47
CA ASP A 345 -43.66 -13.55 -21.52
C ASP A 345 -44.50 -13.53 -20.25
N VAL A 346 -43.87 -13.39 -19.08
CA VAL A 346 -44.59 -13.18 -17.82
C VAL A 346 -45.35 -11.84 -17.83
N GLU A 347 -44.73 -10.77 -18.35
CA GLU A 347 -45.38 -9.45 -18.47
C GLU A 347 -46.67 -9.52 -19.29
N LYS A 348 -46.69 -10.34 -20.36
CA LYS A 348 -47.90 -10.59 -21.15
C LYS A 348 -48.98 -11.32 -20.35
N LEU A 349 -48.62 -12.35 -19.57
CA LEU A 349 -49.58 -13.13 -18.78
C LEU A 349 -50.26 -12.29 -17.70
N LEU A 350 -49.51 -11.42 -17.05
CA LEU A 350 -50.02 -10.52 -16.01
C LEU A 350 -51.03 -9.52 -16.58
N ALA A 351 -50.70 -8.90 -17.72
CA ALA A 351 -51.60 -7.99 -18.41
C ALA A 351 -52.96 -8.65 -18.74
N ALA A 352 -52.97 -9.97 -18.97
CA ALA A 352 -54.16 -10.73 -19.28
C ALA A 352 -55.10 -10.95 -18.08
N ILE A 353 -54.59 -11.08 -16.86
CA ILE A 353 -55.40 -11.40 -15.66
C ILE A 353 -55.91 -10.17 -14.90
N THR A 354 -55.29 -9.00 -15.10
CA THR A 354 -55.71 -7.72 -14.48
C THR A 354 -56.63 -6.90 -15.37
N ALA A 355 -57.00 -7.41 -16.54
CA ALA A 355 -57.96 -6.76 -17.42
C ALA A 355 -59.32 -6.58 -16.70
N PRO A 356 -60.05 -5.47 -16.90
CA PRO A 356 -61.31 -5.22 -16.20
C PRO A 356 -62.32 -6.35 -16.46
N GLY A 357 -62.76 -7.02 -15.39
CA GLY A 357 -63.76 -8.10 -15.45
C GLY A 357 -63.29 -9.49 -14.98
N VAL A 358 -62.01 -9.67 -14.61
CA VAL A 358 -61.50 -10.96 -14.11
C VAL A 358 -61.65 -11.05 -12.58
N ALA A 359 -62.57 -11.88 -12.09
CA ALA A 359 -62.77 -12.14 -10.66
C ALA A 359 -61.66 -13.07 -10.11
N VAL A 360 -60.72 -12.49 -9.35
CA VAL A 360 -59.66 -13.24 -8.65
C VAL A 360 -60.30 -14.03 -7.51
N VAL A 361 -60.49 -15.35 -7.70
CA VAL A 361 -60.88 -16.27 -6.64
C VAL A 361 -59.70 -16.40 -5.67
N VAL A 362 -59.76 -15.66 -4.57
CA VAL A 362 -58.92 -15.90 -3.40
C VAL A 362 -59.21 -17.32 -2.93
N LEU A 363 -58.26 -18.23 -3.12
CA LEU A 363 -58.39 -19.62 -2.68
C LEU A 363 -58.53 -19.64 -1.14
N GLN A 364 -59.77 -19.66 -0.66
CA GLN A 364 -60.06 -20.05 0.71
C GLN A 364 -59.63 -21.50 0.94
N GLN A 365 -58.97 -21.72 2.08
CA GLN A 365 -58.61 -23.04 2.61
C GLN A 365 -59.86 -23.93 2.83
N PRO A 366 -59.66 -25.26 2.87
CA PRO A 366 -60.62 -26.26 2.40
C PRO A 366 -61.65 -26.63 3.45
N ALA A 367 -62.81 -27.11 3.03
CA ALA A 367 -63.69 -27.86 3.91
C ALA A 367 -63.55 -29.35 3.59
N ASP A 368 -63.01 -30.05 4.59
CA ASP A 368 -62.88 -31.49 4.69
C ASP A 368 -64.07 -32.26 4.11
N LYS A 369 -63.76 -33.43 3.55
CA LYS A 369 -64.35 -34.70 4.02
C LYS A 369 -63.54 -35.91 3.58
#